data_AF-K5YT10-F1
#
_entry.id   AF-K5YT10-F1
#
_cell.length_a   1.000
_cell.length_b   1.000
_cell.length_c   1.000
_cell.angle_alpha   90.00
_cell.angle_beta   90.00
_cell.angle_gamma   90.00
#
_symmetry.space_group_name_H-M   'P 1'
#
loop_
_entity.id
_entity.type
_entity.pdbx_description
1 polymer ?
#
loop_
_entity_poly.entity_id
_entity_poly.type
_entity_poly.pdbx_seq_one_letter_code
_entity_poly.pdbx_strand_id
1 'polypeptide(L)'
;MSKYPFMLIMCMFIAQSVFAQSYSKYFRLANQDTVNFTFTVKKPDIKAIDCYPQRITQISKNEDNYEISLTTINPYLDGSKLAKMKEAKYDKSREYDREIARFLQSTPLIDAQNEHIRQIADTLFKDETQTFIIIEKALKFVYTYLSPSDSIAKQIDAGICRTVDVNTVIQTRKGTCSEYTNVFTALMRYMNIPTRFAVGYCYVPEWKAESTHAWPECYIEGAGWCSVDPTFPSYISPHFGMVRMRYGIDYEDCDIKTLNYDIEPIEFTKR
;
A
#
# COMPACT_ATOMS: atom_id res chain seq x y z
N MET A 1 -36.33 -7.71 9.43
CA MET A 1 -35.95 -6.29 9.42
C MET A 1 -34.55 -6.17 10.00
N SER A 2 -33.54 -6.22 9.13
CA SER A 2 -32.12 -6.16 9.52
C SER A 2 -31.76 -4.71 9.83
N LYS A 3 -31.38 -4.45 11.09
CA LYS A 3 -30.87 -3.16 11.58
C LYS A 3 -29.34 -3.20 11.56
N TYR A 4 -28.74 -3.04 10.39
CA TYR A 4 -27.36 -2.58 10.29
C TYR A 4 -27.35 -1.43 9.29
N PRO A 5 -27.12 -0.18 9.72
CA PRO A 5 -27.00 0.92 8.78
C PRO A 5 -25.76 0.64 7.93
N PHE A 6 -25.87 0.91 6.63
CA PHE A 6 -24.74 1.07 5.72
C PHE A 6 -23.65 1.90 6.42
N MET A 7 -22.59 1.26 6.90
CA MET A 7 -21.47 1.93 7.55
C MET A 7 -20.35 2.03 6.52
N LEU A 8 -19.92 3.28 6.31
CA LEU A 8 -19.00 3.73 5.28
C LEU A 8 -17.79 2.81 5.10
N ILE A 9 -17.43 2.55 3.84
CA ILE A 9 -16.02 2.44 3.48
C ILE A 9 -15.44 3.79 3.91
N MET A 10 -14.81 3.89 5.06
CA MET A 10 -14.12 5.13 5.40
C MET A 10 -12.75 5.02 4.77
N CYS A 11 -12.58 5.49 3.53
CA CYS A 11 -11.24 5.95 3.16
C CYS A 11 -10.88 7.03 4.19
N MET A 12 -9.93 6.75 5.09
CA MET A 12 -9.49 7.66 6.15
C MET A 12 -8.87 8.95 5.57
N PHE A 13 -9.73 9.83 5.08
CA PHE A 13 -9.42 11.23 4.77
C PHE A 13 -10.12 12.18 5.74
N ILE A 14 -10.82 11.67 6.76
CA ILE A 14 -11.39 12.51 7.81
C ILE A 14 -10.24 13.14 8.61
N ALA A 15 -9.91 14.34 8.15
CA ALA A 15 -8.97 15.31 8.67
C ALA A 15 -7.49 14.89 8.62
N GLN A 16 -6.83 15.17 7.50
CA GLN A 16 -5.37 15.32 7.46
C GLN A 16 -4.85 16.21 8.61
N SER A 17 -5.64 17.16 9.13
CA SER A 17 -5.28 17.99 10.29
C SER A 17 -5.33 17.25 11.64
N VAL A 18 -6.30 16.36 11.86
CA VAL A 18 -6.39 15.52 13.08
C VAL A 18 -5.39 14.36 13.01
N PHE A 19 -5.19 13.80 11.81
CA PHE A 19 -4.16 12.80 11.55
C PHE A 19 -2.75 13.38 11.70
N ALA A 20 -2.41 14.50 11.06
CA ALA A 20 -1.07 15.12 11.13
C ALA A 20 -0.66 15.52 12.56
N GLN A 21 -1.60 16.02 13.39
CA GLN A 21 -1.32 16.33 14.80
C GLN A 21 -1.10 15.06 15.66
N SER A 22 -1.71 13.94 15.30
CA SER A 22 -1.56 12.63 15.97
C SER A 22 -0.27 11.88 15.59
N TYR A 23 0.39 12.24 14.49
CA TYR A 23 1.56 11.50 13.96
C TYR A 23 2.80 11.52 14.85
N SER A 24 3.03 12.58 15.63
CA SER A 24 4.15 12.62 16.59
C SER A 24 4.11 11.49 17.63
N LYS A 25 2.92 10.94 17.90
CA LYS A 25 2.73 9.81 18.82
C LYS A 25 2.89 8.45 18.13
N TYR A 26 2.57 8.33 16.83
CA TYR A 26 2.82 7.12 16.02
C TYR A 26 4.32 6.84 15.84
N PHE A 27 5.17 7.88 15.81
CA PHE A 27 6.63 7.70 15.90
C PHE A 27 7.07 6.97 17.19
N ARG A 28 6.23 6.90 18.24
CA ARG A 28 6.55 6.10 19.45
C ARG A 28 6.37 4.60 19.23
N LEU A 29 5.55 4.18 18.26
CA LEU A 29 5.45 2.78 17.80
C LEU A 29 6.56 2.42 16.79
N ALA A 30 7.30 3.39 16.27
CA ALA A 30 8.49 3.15 15.44
C ALA A 30 9.64 2.44 16.19
N ASN A 31 9.45 2.12 17.48
CA ASN A 31 10.35 1.28 18.27
C ASN A 31 9.82 -0.16 18.44
N GLN A 32 8.73 -0.55 17.77
CA GLN A 32 8.28 -1.94 17.73
C GLN A 32 8.66 -2.59 16.39
N ASP A 33 9.48 -3.63 16.47
CA ASP A 33 9.95 -4.37 15.29
C ASP A 33 8.83 -5.18 14.63
N THR A 34 7.79 -5.56 15.38
CA THR A 34 6.71 -6.43 14.92
C THR A 34 5.35 -6.11 15.56
N VAL A 35 4.26 -6.37 14.83
CA VAL A 35 2.87 -6.28 15.32
C VAL A 35 2.13 -7.57 14.99
N ASN A 36 1.32 -8.08 15.91
CA ASN A 36 0.52 -9.29 15.72
C ASN A 36 -0.96 -8.94 15.48
N PHE A 37 -1.57 -9.68 14.56
CA PHE A 37 -2.95 -9.50 14.12
C PHE A 37 -3.66 -10.85 14.20
N THR A 38 -4.96 -10.85 14.52
CA THR A 38 -5.83 -12.04 14.39
C THR A 38 -7.17 -11.62 13.81
N PHE A 39 -7.60 -12.25 12.73
CA PHE A 39 -8.84 -11.90 12.01
C PHE A 39 -9.50 -13.10 11.36
N THR A 40 -10.75 -12.90 10.95
CA THR A 40 -11.54 -13.92 10.25
C THR A 40 -11.82 -13.49 8.81
N VAL A 41 -11.64 -14.42 7.86
CA VAL A 41 -11.74 -14.16 6.41
C VAL A 41 -12.37 -15.37 5.72
N LYS A 42 -13.34 -15.15 4.82
CA LYS A 42 -14.04 -16.25 4.11
C LYS A 42 -13.18 -16.89 3.03
N LYS A 43 -12.50 -16.05 2.25
CA LYS A 43 -11.70 -16.46 1.10
C LYS A 43 -10.31 -15.85 1.21
N PRO A 44 -9.42 -16.36 2.06
CA PRO A 44 -8.07 -15.82 2.14
C PRO A 44 -7.29 -16.14 0.87
N ASP A 45 -6.53 -15.16 0.40
CA ASP A 45 -5.38 -15.41 -0.48
C ASP A 45 -4.18 -15.62 0.42
N ILE A 46 -3.92 -16.88 0.77
CA ILE A 46 -2.84 -17.26 1.67
C ILE A 46 -1.48 -16.83 1.11
N LYS A 47 -1.29 -16.86 -0.22
CA LYS A 47 -0.04 -16.42 -0.84
C LYS A 47 0.14 -14.91 -0.71
N ALA A 48 -0.95 -14.13 -0.75
CA ALA A 48 -0.89 -12.70 -0.53
C ALA A 48 -0.62 -12.32 0.93
N ILE A 49 -1.26 -13.03 1.86
CA ILE A 49 -1.20 -12.76 3.30
C ILE A 49 0.11 -13.28 3.91
N ASP A 50 0.55 -14.49 3.56
CA ASP A 50 1.76 -15.14 4.10
C ASP A 50 2.99 -14.85 3.25
N CYS A 51 3.39 -13.58 3.22
CA CYS A 51 4.58 -13.15 2.53
C CYS A 51 5.11 -11.89 3.20
N TYR A 52 6.44 -11.78 3.31
CA TYR A 52 7.12 -10.63 3.91
C TYR A 52 6.49 -9.28 3.47
N PRO A 53 6.30 -8.32 4.38
CA PRO A 53 6.70 -8.34 5.81
C PRO A 53 5.78 -9.15 6.74
N GLN A 54 4.74 -9.78 6.19
CA GLN A 54 3.80 -10.59 6.96
C GLN A 54 4.24 -12.06 7.02
N ARG A 55 3.89 -12.71 8.12
CA ARG A 55 4.00 -14.15 8.29
C ARG A 55 2.81 -14.67 9.06
N ILE A 56 2.06 -15.61 8.48
CA ILE A 56 1.00 -16.32 9.20
C ILE A 56 1.66 -17.16 10.30
N THR A 57 1.19 -16.99 11.53
CA THR A 57 1.64 -17.75 12.70
C THR A 57 0.67 -18.86 13.05
N GLN A 58 -0.62 -18.69 12.75
CA GLN A 58 -1.65 -19.69 12.94
C GLN A 58 -2.75 -19.51 11.89
N ILE A 59 -3.27 -20.62 11.39
CA ILE A 59 -4.46 -20.65 10.54
C ILE A 59 -5.35 -21.81 10.95
N SER A 60 -6.64 -21.54 11.11
CA SER A 60 -7.67 -22.54 11.34
C SER A 60 -8.83 -22.29 10.38
N LYS A 61 -9.61 -23.35 10.08
CA LYS A 61 -10.83 -23.24 9.28
C LYS A 61 -12.02 -23.64 10.14
N ASN A 62 -13.02 -22.77 10.23
CA ASN A 62 -14.28 -23.01 10.93
C ASN A 62 -15.45 -22.73 9.97
N GLU A 63 -16.17 -23.79 9.59
CA GLU A 63 -17.24 -23.76 8.58
C GLU A 63 -16.75 -23.11 7.26
N ASP A 64 -17.32 -21.95 6.90
CA ASP A 64 -17.01 -21.17 5.70
C ASP A 64 -15.91 -20.11 5.92
N ASN A 65 -15.37 -20.02 7.13
CA ASN A 65 -14.44 -18.97 7.54
C ASN A 65 -13.05 -19.53 7.86
N TYR A 66 -12.02 -18.72 7.65
CA TYR A 66 -10.66 -18.96 8.14
C TYR A 66 -10.33 -17.95 9.23
N GLU A 67 -9.85 -18.44 10.37
CA GLU A 67 -9.25 -17.61 11.41
C GLU A 67 -7.74 -17.60 11.18
N ILE A 68 -7.16 -16.41 11.00
CA ILE A 68 -5.75 -16.22 10.68
C ILE A 68 -5.13 -15.32 11.74
N SER A 69 -4.08 -15.82 12.39
CA SER A 69 -3.14 -15.00 13.15
C SER A 69 -1.88 -14.78 12.33
N LEU A 70 -1.40 -13.55 12.28
CA LEU A 70 -0.15 -13.21 11.59
C LEU A 70 0.67 -12.18 12.35
N THR A 71 1.96 -12.14 12.03
CA THR A 71 2.89 -11.10 12.47
C THR A 71 3.30 -10.27 11.27
N THR A 72 3.21 -8.95 11.38
CA THR A 72 3.81 -7.99 10.44
C THR A 72 5.09 -7.44 11.04
N ILE A 73 6.19 -7.51 10.28
CA ILE A 73 7.50 -6.97 10.66
C ILE A 73 7.63 -5.55 10.08
N ASN A 74 8.17 -4.59 10.80
CA ASN A 74 8.53 -3.31 10.19
C ASN A 74 9.80 -3.48 9.35
N PRO A 75 9.73 -3.43 8.00
CA PRO A 75 10.91 -3.70 7.17
C PRO A 75 12.02 -2.65 7.32
N TYR A 76 11.69 -1.49 7.88
CA TYR A 76 12.63 -0.39 8.11
C TYR A 76 13.29 -0.43 9.49
N LEU A 77 12.87 -1.34 10.36
CA LEU A 77 13.54 -1.65 11.64
C LEU A 77 14.31 -2.97 11.60
N ASP A 78 14.05 -3.82 10.61
CA ASP A 78 14.96 -4.92 10.26
C ASP A 78 16.25 -4.32 9.67
N GLY A 79 17.27 -4.17 10.52
CA GLY A 79 18.55 -3.58 10.14
C GLY A 79 19.23 -4.28 8.96
N SER A 80 19.02 -5.59 8.80
CA SER A 80 19.58 -6.35 7.68
C SER A 80 18.87 -6.01 6.36
N LYS A 81 17.55 -5.88 6.38
CA LYS A 81 16.77 -5.46 5.21
C LYS A 81 17.01 -4.00 4.89
N LEU A 82 17.00 -3.11 5.88
CA LEU A 82 17.25 -1.69 5.68
C LEU A 82 18.63 -1.44 5.05
N ALA A 83 19.67 -2.14 5.48
CA ALA A 83 21.00 -2.06 4.88
C ALA A 83 20.94 -2.46 3.39
N LYS A 84 20.35 -3.61 3.07
CA LYS A 84 20.18 -4.07 1.68
C LYS A 84 19.38 -3.08 0.84
N MET A 85 18.32 -2.47 1.38
CA MET A 85 17.55 -1.45 0.67
C MET A 85 18.42 -0.25 0.31
N LYS A 86 19.19 0.27 1.27
CA LYS A 86 20.07 1.44 1.07
C LYS A 86 21.23 1.15 0.12
N GLU A 87 21.73 -0.08 0.09
CA GLU A 87 22.84 -0.49 -0.77
C GLU A 87 22.39 -0.91 -2.18
N ALA A 88 21.10 -1.16 -2.39
CA ALA A 88 20.57 -1.64 -3.66
C ALA A 88 20.79 -0.62 -4.80
N LYS A 89 21.68 -0.99 -5.73
CA LYS A 89 22.01 -0.18 -6.91
C LYS A 89 20.84 -0.14 -7.89
N TYR A 90 20.54 1.07 -8.35
CA TYR A 90 19.61 1.30 -9.42
C TYR A 90 20.23 0.95 -10.78
N ASP A 91 19.44 0.29 -11.62
CA ASP A 91 19.77 0.02 -13.03
C ASP A 91 18.48 -0.01 -13.85
N LYS A 92 18.31 0.96 -14.74
CA LYS A 92 17.10 1.07 -15.58
C LYS A 92 16.98 -0.06 -16.60
N SER A 93 18.09 -0.72 -16.94
CA SER A 93 18.14 -1.85 -17.88
C SER A 93 18.04 -3.22 -17.21
N ARG A 94 17.88 -3.25 -15.87
CA ARG A 94 17.84 -4.50 -15.10
C ARG A 94 16.77 -5.46 -15.62
N GLU A 95 17.19 -6.69 -15.83
CA GLU A 95 16.29 -7.81 -16.09
C GLU A 95 15.84 -8.45 -14.77
N TYR A 96 14.59 -8.89 -14.73
CA TYR A 96 14.00 -9.57 -13.59
C TYR A 96 13.42 -10.90 -14.03
N ASP A 97 13.37 -11.87 -13.11
CA ASP A 97 12.63 -13.11 -13.33
C ASP A 97 11.17 -12.82 -13.67
N ARG A 98 10.56 -13.69 -14.49
CA ARG A 98 9.19 -13.51 -15.01
C ARG A 98 8.16 -13.19 -13.93
N GLU A 99 8.27 -13.80 -12.75
CA GLU A 99 7.34 -13.58 -11.63
C GLU A 99 7.40 -12.16 -11.07
N ILE A 100 8.57 -11.51 -11.14
CA ILE A 100 8.79 -10.13 -10.70
C ILE A 100 8.55 -9.16 -11.86
N ALA A 101 9.07 -9.46 -13.04
CA ALA A 101 8.97 -8.63 -14.24
C ALA A 101 7.53 -8.31 -14.62
N ARG A 102 6.57 -9.20 -14.32
CA ARG A 102 5.14 -8.94 -14.56
C ARG A 102 4.62 -7.67 -13.87
N PHE A 103 5.25 -7.23 -12.79
CA PHE A 103 4.86 -6.01 -12.06
C PHE A 103 5.50 -4.73 -12.62
N LEU A 104 6.12 -4.82 -13.79
CA LEU A 104 6.52 -3.67 -14.62
C LEU A 104 5.44 -3.29 -15.65
N GLN A 105 4.45 -4.16 -15.85
CA GLN A 105 3.43 -3.99 -16.88
C GLN A 105 2.58 -2.74 -16.64
N SER A 106 2.29 -2.00 -17.72
CA SER A 106 1.30 -0.93 -17.71
C SER A 106 -0.10 -1.49 -17.86
N THR A 107 -1.08 -0.82 -17.27
CA THR A 107 -2.51 -1.17 -17.34
C THR A 107 -3.33 0.08 -17.65
N PRO A 108 -4.64 -0.04 -17.98
CA PRO A 108 -5.49 1.13 -18.17
C PRO A 108 -5.57 2.06 -16.95
N LEU A 109 -5.44 1.52 -15.73
CA LEU A 109 -5.43 2.31 -14.50
C LEU A 109 -4.04 2.89 -14.18
N ILE A 110 -2.99 2.15 -14.51
CA ILE A 110 -1.59 2.49 -14.19
C ILE A 110 -0.77 2.43 -15.48
N ASP A 111 -0.92 3.47 -16.30
CA ASP A 111 -0.13 3.63 -17.52
C ASP A 111 1.24 4.23 -17.21
N ALA A 112 2.27 3.38 -17.14
CA ALA A 112 3.64 3.81 -16.91
C ALA A 112 4.29 4.46 -18.15
N GLN A 113 3.67 4.31 -19.33
CA GLN A 113 4.12 4.93 -20.58
C GLN A 113 3.45 6.28 -20.85
N ASN A 114 2.57 6.72 -19.94
CA ASN A 114 1.92 8.02 -20.04
C ASN A 114 2.95 9.16 -20.15
N GLU A 115 2.74 10.09 -21.09
CA GLU A 115 3.69 11.17 -21.36
C GLU A 115 3.95 12.06 -20.14
N HIS A 116 2.94 12.32 -19.31
CA HIS A 116 3.11 13.10 -18.09
C HIS A 116 3.91 12.34 -17.02
N ILE A 117 3.69 11.02 -16.87
CA ILE A 117 4.51 10.18 -15.99
C ILE A 117 5.97 10.24 -16.42
N ARG A 118 6.23 10.09 -17.71
CA ARG A 118 7.57 10.21 -18.29
C ARG A 118 8.20 11.58 -17.98
N GLN A 119 7.50 12.68 -18.25
CA GLN A 119 8.00 14.04 -17.98
C GLN A 119 8.30 14.28 -16.50
N ILE A 120 7.42 13.80 -15.61
CA ILE A 120 7.63 13.88 -14.16
C ILE A 120 8.87 13.09 -13.78
N ALA A 121 8.97 11.84 -14.24
CA ALA A 121 10.09 10.97 -13.91
C ALA A 121 11.43 11.50 -14.43
N ASP A 122 11.50 11.93 -15.69
CA ASP A 122 12.71 12.50 -16.31
C ASP A 122 13.13 13.82 -15.62
N THR A 123 12.21 14.52 -14.96
CA THR A 123 12.50 15.73 -14.17
C THR A 123 12.97 15.37 -12.76
N LEU A 124 12.30 14.42 -12.11
CA LEU A 124 12.47 14.05 -10.71
C LEU A 124 13.71 13.18 -10.49
N PHE A 125 13.99 12.29 -11.45
CA PHE A 125 15.08 11.33 -11.43
C PHE A 125 16.04 11.64 -12.58
N LYS A 126 17.29 11.93 -12.26
CA LYS A 126 18.34 12.28 -13.23
C LYS A 126 19.49 11.30 -13.15
N ASP A 127 20.21 11.33 -12.02
CA ASP A 127 21.48 10.63 -11.84
C ASP A 127 21.45 9.71 -10.61
N GLU A 128 20.27 9.24 -10.19
CA GLU A 128 20.13 8.37 -9.04
C GLU A 128 20.81 7.03 -9.29
N THR A 129 21.67 6.64 -8.36
CA THR A 129 22.42 5.38 -8.42
C THR A 129 21.86 4.32 -7.47
N GLN A 130 20.88 4.67 -6.63
CA GLN A 130 20.30 3.80 -5.62
C GLN A 130 18.78 3.77 -5.75
N THR A 131 18.22 2.55 -5.77
CA THR A 131 16.77 2.32 -5.90
C THR A 131 16.00 2.97 -4.75
N PHE A 132 16.56 2.93 -3.53
CA PHE A 132 15.95 3.52 -2.35
C PHE A 132 15.76 5.04 -2.46
N ILE A 133 16.73 5.75 -3.04
CA ILE A 133 16.65 7.20 -3.24
C ILE A 133 15.53 7.57 -4.24
N ILE A 134 15.35 6.77 -5.29
CA ILE A 134 14.25 6.95 -6.26
C ILE A 134 12.90 6.81 -5.55
N ILE A 135 12.74 5.77 -4.72
CA ILE A 135 11.54 5.54 -3.91
C ILE A 135 11.28 6.73 -2.96
N GLU A 136 12.28 7.20 -2.23
CA GLU A 136 12.13 8.35 -1.32
C GLU A 136 11.73 9.65 -2.03
N LYS A 137 12.33 9.92 -3.20
CA LYS A 137 11.98 11.08 -4.02
C LYS A 137 10.54 10.97 -4.54
N ALA A 138 10.13 9.80 -5.00
CA ALA A 138 8.78 9.55 -5.45
C ALA A 138 7.75 9.72 -4.34
N LEU A 139 8.01 9.22 -3.13
CA LEU A 139 7.13 9.40 -1.97
C LEU A 139 6.91 10.88 -1.67
N LYS A 140 8.00 11.66 -1.57
CA LYS A 140 7.94 13.11 -1.33
C LYS A 140 7.19 13.85 -2.44
N PHE A 141 7.45 13.48 -3.69
CA PHE A 141 6.78 14.07 -4.84
C PHE A 141 5.28 13.79 -4.81
N VAL A 142 4.85 12.52 -4.76
CA VAL A 142 3.43 12.15 -4.82
C VAL A 142 2.66 12.77 -3.66
N TYR A 143 3.21 12.73 -2.44
CA TYR A 143 2.62 13.35 -1.27
C TYR A 143 2.36 14.86 -1.45
N THR A 144 3.28 15.56 -2.10
CA THR A 144 3.21 17.01 -2.31
C THR A 144 2.41 17.37 -3.55
N TYR A 145 2.43 16.52 -4.57
CA TYR A 145 1.80 16.73 -5.86
C TYR A 145 0.29 16.52 -5.79
N LEU A 146 -0.16 15.54 -5.02
CA LEU A 146 -1.57 15.20 -4.88
C LEU A 146 -2.16 15.79 -3.59
N SER A 147 -3.42 16.20 -3.69
CA SER A 147 -4.26 16.53 -2.54
C SER A 147 -5.35 15.48 -2.34
N PRO A 148 -5.79 15.23 -1.10
CA PRO A 148 -6.96 14.40 -0.84
C PRO A 148 -8.21 14.85 -1.58
N SER A 149 -9.09 13.88 -1.87
CA SER A 149 -10.37 14.14 -2.51
C SER A 149 -11.54 13.46 -1.82
N ASP A 150 -12.30 14.22 -1.04
CA ASP A 150 -13.56 13.76 -0.43
C ASP A 150 -14.59 13.31 -1.48
N SER A 151 -14.57 13.91 -2.66
CA SER A 151 -15.51 13.56 -3.74
C SER A 151 -15.19 12.22 -4.37
N ILE A 152 -13.91 11.86 -4.51
CA ILE A 152 -13.51 10.53 -5.00
C ILE A 152 -13.78 9.50 -3.90
N ALA A 153 -13.43 9.79 -2.65
CA ALA A 153 -13.74 8.93 -1.51
C ALA A 153 -15.24 8.59 -1.47
N LYS A 154 -16.13 9.59 -1.51
CA LYS A 154 -17.59 9.37 -1.53
C LYS A 154 -18.07 8.51 -2.71
N GLN A 155 -17.43 8.61 -3.87
CA GLN A 155 -17.79 7.78 -5.03
C GLN A 155 -17.34 6.33 -4.84
N ILE A 156 -16.15 6.11 -4.27
CA ILE A 156 -15.68 4.79 -3.87
C ILE A 156 -16.61 4.17 -2.83
N ASP A 157 -16.98 4.96 -1.81
CA ASP A 157 -17.85 4.51 -0.73
C ASP A 157 -19.27 4.17 -1.21
N ALA A 158 -19.74 4.89 -2.22
CA ALA A 158 -21.01 4.63 -2.89
C ALA A 158 -20.93 3.48 -3.93
N GLY A 159 -19.75 2.89 -4.14
CA GLY A 159 -19.52 1.84 -5.15
C GLY A 159 -19.65 2.33 -6.60
N ILE A 160 -19.59 3.65 -6.82
CA ILE A 160 -19.73 4.30 -8.14
C ILE A 160 -18.46 4.11 -8.96
N CYS A 161 -17.30 4.17 -8.33
CA CYS A 161 -16.00 3.85 -8.93
C CYS A 161 -15.13 3.10 -7.91
N ARG A 162 -14.11 2.38 -8.38
CA ARG A 162 -13.18 1.64 -7.50
C ARG A 162 -11.86 2.39 -7.31
N THR A 163 -11.39 3.00 -8.39
CA THR A 163 -10.25 3.91 -8.46
C THR A 163 -10.36 4.71 -9.76
N VAL A 164 -9.45 5.66 -9.98
CA VAL A 164 -9.37 6.50 -11.17
C VAL A 164 -8.01 6.29 -11.85
N ASP A 165 -7.99 6.30 -13.18
CA ASP A 165 -6.77 6.11 -13.96
C ASP A 165 -5.73 7.22 -13.72
N VAL A 166 -4.45 6.86 -13.86
CA VAL A 166 -3.32 7.74 -13.56
C VAL A 166 -3.34 9.06 -14.33
N ASN A 167 -3.84 9.07 -15.58
CA ASN A 167 -3.89 10.27 -16.40
C ASN A 167 -4.91 11.27 -15.84
N THR A 168 -6.10 10.80 -15.45
CA THR A 168 -7.10 11.62 -14.77
C THR A 168 -6.59 12.12 -13.41
N VAL A 169 -5.87 11.28 -12.64
CA VAL A 169 -5.28 11.69 -11.36
C VAL A 169 -4.25 12.81 -11.54
N ILE A 170 -3.39 12.73 -12.55
CA ILE A 170 -2.39 13.77 -12.86
C ILE A 170 -3.06 15.11 -13.22
N GLN A 171 -4.13 15.07 -14.01
CA GLN A 171 -4.86 16.28 -14.42
C GLN A 171 -5.58 16.94 -13.25
N THR A 172 -6.22 16.14 -12.40
CA THR A 172 -7.01 16.64 -11.26
C THR A 172 -6.15 16.96 -10.03
N ARG A 173 -4.99 16.31 -9.91
CA ARG A 173 -4.10 16.31 -8.74
C ARG A 173 -4.80 15.96 -7.44
N LYS A 174 -5.85 15.14 -7.54
CA LYS A 174 -6.76 14.82 -6.46
C LYS A 174 -6.97 13.32 -6.39
N GLY A 175 -7.00 12.77 -5.18
CA GLY A 175 -7.10 11.32 -5.03
C GLY A 175 -7.31 10.84 -3.61
N THR A 176 -7.53 9.54 -3.50
CA THR A 176 -7.50 8.75 -2.27
C THR A 176 -6.28 7.83 -2.26
N CYS A 177 -6.15 6.91 -1.30
CA CYS A 177 -4.99 6.01 -1.21
C CYS A 177 -4.74 5.19 -2.49
N SER A 178 -5.78 4.80 -3.22
CA SER A 178 -5.66 4.12 -4.51
C SER A 178 -5.04 5.01 -5.59
N GLU A 179 -5.44 6.27 -5.69
CA GLU A 179 -4.91 7.19 -6.71
C GLU A 179 -3.46 7.59 -6.41
N TYR A 180 -3.11 7.77 -5.14
CA TYR A 180 -1.72 7.97 -4.72
C TYR A 180 -0.87 6.74 -5.09
N THR A 181 -1.41 5.54 -4.87
CA THR A 181 -0.76 4.28 -5.26
C THR A 181 -0.61 4.15 -6.77
N ASN A 182 -1.60 4.55 -7.57
CA ASN A 182 -1.53 4.52 -9.04
C ASN A 182 -0.39 5.40 -9.56
N VAL A 183 -0.34 6.67 -9.14
CA VAL A 183 0.72 7.61 -9.59
C VAL A 183 2.10 7.12 -9.16
N PHE A 184 2.25 6.69 -7.92
CA PHE A 184 3.52 6.17 -7.42
C PHE A 184 3.96 4.93 -8.21
N THR A 185 3.06 3.97 -8.41
CA THR A 185 3.36 2.73 -9.14
C THR A 185 3.74 3.02 -10.59
N ALA A 186 3.06 3.94 -11.26
CA ALA A 186 3.40 4.34 -12.63
C ALA A 186 4.82 4.92 -12.71
N LEU A 187 5.21 5.79 -11.76
CA LEU A 187 6.58 6.34 -11.68
C LEU A 187 7.63 5.24 -11.48
N MET A 188 7.39 4.29 -10.57
CA MET A 188 8.32 3.19 -10.31
C MET A 188 8.48 2.28 -11.53
N ARG A 189 7.36 1.91 -12.16
CA ARG A 189 7.38 1.08 -13.38
C ARG A 189 8.09 1.77 -14.53
N TYR A 190 7.88 3.07 -14.72
CA TYR A 190 8.63 3.85 -15.73
C TYR A 190 10.14 3.85 -15.43
N MET A 191 10.53 3.80 -14.17
CA MET A 191 11.92 3.67 -13.74
C MET A 191 12.45 2.23 -13.77
N ASN A 192 11.70 1.26 -14.30
CA ASN A 192 12.05 -0.16 -14.29
C ASN A 192 12.23 -0.75 -12.88
N ILE A 193 11.42 -0.27 -11.93
CA ILE A 193 11.32 -0.82 -10.57
C ILE A 193 9.98 -1.57 -10.49
N PRO A 194 9.99 -2.91 -10.34
CA PRO A 194 8.77 -3.69 -10.22
C PRO A 194 7.99 -3.26 -8.97
N THR A 195 6.73 -2.89 -9.17
CA THR A 195 5.86 -2.43 -8.08
C THR A 195 4.51 -3.08 -8.22
N ARG A 196 4.05 -3.76 -7.16
CA ARG A 196 2.72 -4.37 -7.12
C ARG A 196 1.75 -3.49 -6.34
N PHE A 197 0.49 -3.53 -6.73
CA PHE A 197 -0.60 -2.84 -6.04
C PHE A 197 -1.08 -3.72 -4.89
N ALA A 198 -1.01 -3.25 -3.65
CA ALA A 198 -1.45 -3.99 -2.48
C ALA A 198 -2.66 -3.32 -1.84
N VAL A 199 -3.53 -4.14 -1.25
CA VAL A 199 -4.78 -3.71 -0.62
C VAL A 199 -5.05 -4.55 0.61
N GLY A 200 -5.72 -3.93 1.58
CA GLY A 200 -6.12 -4.58 2.81
C GLY A 200 -6.50 -3.55 3.85
N TYR A 201 -5.98 -3.73 5.07
CA TYR A 201 -6.33 -2.90 6.22
C TYR A 201 -5.14 -2.12 6.73
N CYS A 202 -5.37 -0.86 7.11
CA CYS A 202 -4.50 -0.13 8.00
C CYS A 202 -5.17 -0.07 9.37
N TYR A 203 -4.43 -0.48 10.39
CA TYR A 203 -4.86 -0.43 11.76
C TYR A 203 -4.08 0.57 12.58
N VAL A 204 -4.85 1.30 13.38
CA VAL A 204 -4.37 2.31 14.29
C VAL A 204 -4.71 1.89 15.73
N PRO A 205 -3.75 1.35 16.50
CA PRO A 205 -3.97 0.82 17.85
C PRO A 205 -4.66 1.76 18.81
N GLU A 206 -4.25 3.02 18.81
CA GLU A 206 -4.75 4.05 19.72
C GLU A 206 -6.23 4.36 19.50
N TRP A 207 -6.73 4.16 18.29
CA TRP A 207 -8.11 4.52 17.91
C TRP A 207 -9.01 3.31 17.80
N LYS A 208 -8.45 2.09 17.98
CA LYS A 208 -9.12 0.83 17.63
C LYS A 208 -9.79 0.91 16.25
N ALA A 209 -9.17 1.66 15.36
CA ALA A 209 -9.75 2.01 14.08
C ALA A 209 -9.05 1.20 13.01
N GLU A 210 -9.84 0.46 12.26
CA GLU A 210 -9.42 -0.21 11.04
C GLU A 210 -10.02 0.54 9.85
N SER A 211 -9.20 0.77 8.84
CA SER A 211 -9.63 1.34 7.57
C SER A 211 -9.11 0.49 6.46
N THR A 212 -9.91 0.37 5.41
CA THR A 212 -9.43 -0.14 4.13
C THR A 212 -8.34 0.79 3.61
N HIS A 213 -7.29 0.22 3.03
CA HIS A 213 -6.18 0.99 2.50
C HIS A 213 -5.59 0.32 1.27
N ALA A 214 -4.99 1.14 0.40
CA ALA A 214 -4.26 0.72 -0.78
C ALA A 214 -2.88 1.34 -0.76
N TRP A 215 -1.86 0.56 -1.10
CA TRP A 215 -0.47 0.99 -1.09
C TRP A 215 0.36 0.22 -2.12
N PRO A 216 1.47 0.80 -2.59
CA PRO A 216 2.43 0.10 -3.45
C PRO A 216 3.43 -0.73 -2.63
N GLU A 217 3.90 -1.82 -3.23
CA GLU A 217 5.07 -2.54 -2.73
C GLU A 217 6.10 -2.67 -3.84
N CYS A 218 7.31 -2.18 -3.59
CA CYS A 218 8.41 -2.18 -4.57
C CYS A 218 9.33 -3.38 -4.35
N TYR A 219 9.73 -4.03 -5.42
CA TYR A 219 10.81 -5.00 -5.38
C TYR A 219 12.15 -4.29 -5.39
N ILE A 220 12.96 -4.52 -4.35
CA ILE A 220 14.31 -3.98 -4.21
C ILE A 220 15.30 -5.13 -4.20
N GLU A 221 16.32 -5.07 -5.06
CA GLU A 221 17.31 -6.14 -5.21
C GLU A 221 17.98 -6.49 -3.87
N GLY A 222 18.08 -7.79 -3.55
CA GLY A 222 18.56 -8.30 -2.26
C GLY A 222 17.60 -8.08 -1.07
N ALA A 223 16.74 -7.07 -1.09
CA ALA A 223 15.77 -6.76 -0.04
C ALA A 223 14.36 -7.32 -0.30
N GLY A 224 14.02 -7.72 -1.53
CA GLY A 224 12.71 -8.25 -1.90
C GLY A 224 11.61 -7.17 -1.91
N TRP A 225 10.35 -7.60 -1.74
CA TRP A 225 9.19 -6.70 -1.70
C TRP A 225 9.17 -5.85 -0.43
N CYS A 226 9.08 -4.54 -0.62
CA CYS A 226 9.09 -3.53 0.43
C CYS A 226 7.86 -2.63 0.28
N SER A 227 6.98 -2.62 1.28
CA SER A 227 5.80 -1.77 1.30
C SER A 227 6.21 -0.31 1.51
N VAL A 228 5.63 0.59 0.73
CA VAL A 228 5.78 2.05 0.87
C VAL A 228 4.40 2.69 0.80
N ASP A 229 4.25 3.91 1.32
CA ASP A 229 2.94 4.57 1.33
C ASP A 229 3.06 6.02 0.86
N PRO A 230 2.66 6.32 -0.40
CA PRO A 230 2.74 7.66 -0.98
C PRO A 230 1.77 8.66 -0.35
N THR A 231 0.82 8.22 0.49
CA THR A 231 0.00 9.14 1.31
C THR A 231 0.81 9.79 2.44
N PHE A 232 2.07 9.38 2.60
CA PHE A 232 3.07 9.98 3.48
C PHE A 232 4.33 10.43 2.72
N PRO A 233 5.03 11.47 3.21
CA PRO A 233 6.23 11.99 2.55
C PRO A 233 7.50 11.18 2.82
N SER A 234 7.42 10.04 3.52
CA SER A 234 8.57 9.29 4.01
C SER A 234 8.31 7.79 4.02
N TYR A 235 9.39 7.02 3.88
CA TYR A 235 9.36 5.56 4.01
C TYR A 235 9.08 5.10 5.45
N ILE A 236 9.20 5.96 6.46
CA ILE A 236 8.86 5.68 7.87
C ILE A 236 7.34 5.86 8.10
N SER A 237 6.53 5.43 7.12
CA SER A 237 5.08 5.34 7.23
C SER A 237 4.69 4.18 8.18
N PRO A 238 3.47 4.13 8.77
CA PRO A 238 3.04 3.05 9.68
C PRO A 238 2.84 1.68 8.98
N HIS A 239 3.86 1.15 8.30
CA HIS A 239 3.85 -0.17 7.65
C HIS A 239 3.52 -1.32 8.60
N PHE A 240 3.87 -1.16 9.88
CA PHE A 240 3.58 -2.14 10.92
C PHE A 240 2.08 -2.26 11.26
N GLY A 241 1.28 -1.25 10.90
CA GLY A 241 -0.18 -1.27 11.05
C GLY A 241 -0.90 -1.81 9.82
N MET A 242 -0.19 -2.13 8.73
CA MET A 242 -0.77 -2.52 7.46
C MET A 242 -0.83 -4.04 7.32
N VAL A 243 -2.01 -4.56 6.97
CA VAL A 243 -2.27 -5.97 6.69
C VAL A 243 -2.70 -6.11 5.24
N ARG A 244 -1.78 -6.55 4.41
CA ARG A 244 -2.02 -6.93 3.02
C ARG A 244 -2.88 -8.17 2.96
N MET A 245 -3.95 -8.06 2.20
CA MET A 245 -4.96 -9.10 2.00
C MET A 245 -4.98 -9.60 0.57
N ARG A 246 -4.66 -8.71 -0.38
CA ARG A 246 -4.47 -9.01 -1.81
C ARG A 246 -3.35 -8.15 -2.37
N TYR A 247 -2.80 -8.61 -3.49
CA TYR A 247 -1.98 -7.78 -4.36
C TYR A 247 -2.21 -8.13 -5.83
N GLY A 248 -1.88 -7.19 -6.71
CA GLY A 248 -2.10 -7.28 -8.14
C GLY A 248 -1.11 -6.48 -8.98
N ILE A 249 -1.27 -6.53 -10.31
CA ILE A 249 -0.60 -5.54 -11.19
C ILE A 249 -1.32 -4.20 -10.99
N ASP A 250 -2.63 -4.18 -10.86
CA ASP A 250 -3.35 -3.00 -10.37
C ASP A 250 -4.50 -3.36 -9.43
N TYR A 251 -5.41 -2.41 -9.21
CA TYR A 251 -6.57 -2.60 -8.34
C TYR A 251 -7.49 -3.73 -8.81
N GLU A 252 -7.70 -3.91 -10.12
CA GLU A 252 -8.66 -4.90 -10.64
C GLU A 252 -8.17 -6.33 -10.42
N ASP A 253 -6.85 -6.56 -10.47
CA ASP A 253 -6.23 -7.85 -10.15
C ASP A 253 -6.39 -8.28 -8.68
N CYS A 254 -6.72 -7.34 -7.79
CA CYS A 254 -6.88 -7.67 -6.38
C CYS A 254 -8.18 -8.46 -6.12
N ASP A 255 -9.10 -8.55 -7.09
CA ASP A 255 -10.38 -9.29 -7.03
C ASP A 255 -11.16 -9.03 -5.73
N ILE A 256 -11.16 -7.78 -5.28
CA ILE A 256 -11.93 -7.36 -4.12
C ILE A 256 -13.31 -6.93 -4.59
N LYS A 257 -14.34 -7.64 -4.14
CA LYS A 257 -15.73 -7.20 -4.31
C LYS A 257 -16.09 -6.17 -3.25
N THR A 258 -15.81 -6.49 -1.99
CA THR A 258 -16.07 -5.65 -0.82
C THR A 258 -15.20 -6.09 0.37
N LEU A 259 -14.32 -5.22 0.85
CA LEU A 259 -13.37 -5.54 1.93
C LEU A 259 -14.05 -6.06 3.21
N ASN A 260 -15.08 -5.39 3.72
CA ASN A 260 -15.76 -5.75 4.99
C ASN A 260 -16.48 -7.10 5.01
N TYR A 261 -16.87 -7.66 3.85
CA TYR A 261 -17.52 -8.97 3.79
C TYR A 261 -16.53 -10.10 3.54
N ASP A 262 -15.41 -9.78 2.89
CA ASP A 262 -14.36 -10.75 2.66
C ASP A 262 -13.48 -10.90 3.91
N ILE A 263 -13.35 -9.85 4.73
CA ILE A 263 -12.36 -9.69 5.80
C ILE A 263 -13.07 -9.00 7.00
N GLU A 264 -13.57 -9.79 7.95
CA GLU A 264 -14.28 -9.29 9.14
C GLU A 264 -13.28 -8.95 10.28
N PRO A 265 -13.66 -8.10 11.25
CA PRO A 265 -12.74 -7.26 12.04
C PRO A 265 -11.70 -7.99 12.87
N ILE A 266 -10.58 -7.28 13.07
CA ILE A 266 -9.42 -7.72 13.84
C ILE A 266 -9.59 -7.29 15.31
N GLU A 267 -9.59 -8.24 16.25
CA GLU A 267 -9.29 -7.91 17.66
C GLU A 267 -7.77 -7.80 17.84
N PHE A 268 -7.31 -6.57 17.91
CA PHE A 268 -5.93 -6.26 18.22
C PHE A 268 -5.64 -6.40 19.71
N THR A 269 -5.20 -7.59 20.11
CA THR A 269 -4.57 -7.75 21.41
C THR A 269 -3.11 -7.33 21.31
N LYS A 270 -2.80 -6.14 21.85
CA LYS A 270 -1.42 -5.78 22.18
C LYS A 270 -0.91 -6.82 23.19
N ARG A 271 0.04 -7.66 22.79
CA ARG A 271 0.94 -8.31 23.74
C ARG A 271 2.19 -7.47 23.84
#